data_AF-A0A920RVI1-F1
#
_entry.id   AF-A0A920RVI1-F1
#
_cell.length_a   1.000
_cell.length_b   1.000
_cell.length_c   1.000
_cell.angle_alpha   90.00
_cell.angle_beta   90.00
_cell.angle_gamma   90.00
#
_symmetry.space_group_name_H-M   'P 1'
#
loop_
_entity.id
_entity.type
_entity.pdbx_description
1 polymer ?
#
loop_
_entity_poly.entity_id
_entity_poly.type
_entity_poly.pdbx_seq_one_letter_code
_entity_poly.pdbx_strand_id
1 'polypeptide(L)' 'MISNEKWVKDNLVLIGDACHGLHPGRSQGMNTSIKCIDSLIENLPSKDKFQSKEIFKSLKSYEIRLSP' A
#
# COMPACT_ATOMS: atom_id res chain seq x y z
N MET A 1 -8.25 -13.81 -9.86
CA MET A 1 -7.36 -13.02 -9.00
C MET A 1 -8.00 -11.65 -8.88
N ILE A 2 -8.45 -11.24 -7.70
CA ILE A 2 -9.00 -9.89 -7.51
C ILE A 2 -7.79 -8.95 -7.43
N SER A 3 -7.61 -8.13 -8.46
CA SER A 3 -6.64 -7.03 -8.47
C SER A 3 -7.44 -5.75 -8.40
N ASN A 4 -7.28 -4.98 -7.33
CA ASN A 4 -7.94 -3.69 -7.21
C ASN A 4 -7.07 -2.65 -7.93
N GLU A 5 -7.60 -1.92 -8.91
CA GLU A 5 -6.83 -0.88 -9.63
C GLU A 5 -6.59 0.38 -8.78
N LYS A 6 -7.31 0.52 -7.66
CA LYS A 6 -7.17 1.61 -6.69
C LYS A 6 -7.08 1.02 -5.30
N TRP A 7 -6.00 1.32 -4.61
CA TRP A 7 -5.76 0.91 -3.23
C TRP A 7 -5.93 2.06 -2.25
N VAL A 8 -5.91 3.30 -2.74
CA VAL A 8 -5.98 4.50 -1.91
C VAL A 8 -7.29 5.24 -2.11
N LYS A 9 -7.92 5.58 -0.98
CA LYS A 9 -9.07 6.49 -0.89
C LYS A 9 -8.89 7.40 0.33
N ASP A 10 -8.72 8.70 0.10
CA ASP A 10 -8.50 9.70 1.14
C ASP A 10 -7.32 9.33 2.07
N ASN A 11 -7.55 8.99 3.33
CA ASN A 11 -6.53 8.55 4.28
C ASN A 11 -6.50 7.02 4.49
N LEU A 12 -7.22 6.27 3.67
CA LEU A 12 -7.28 4.81 3.69
C LEU A 12 -6.40 4.22 2.59
N VAL A 13 -5.67 3.17 2.93
CA VAL A 13 -4.87 2.39 1.98
C VAL A 13 -5.07 0.89 2.22
N LEU A 14 -5.17 0.13 1.14
CA LEU A 14 -5.14 -1.33 1.18
C LEU A 14 -3.69 -1.84 1.24
N ILE A 15 -3.48 -2.98 1.91
CA ILE A 15 -2.18 -3.66 2.00
C ILE A 15 -2.36 -5.18 1.85
N GLY A 16 -1.31 -5.87 1.39
CA GLY A 16 -1.26 -7.33 1.34
C GLY A 16 -2.36 -7.95 0.48
N ASP A 17 -3.01 -8.99 0.99
CA ASP A 17 -4.04 -9.74 0.25
C ASP A 17 -5.26 -8.89 -0.13
N ALA A 18 -5.52 -7.79 0.58
CA ALA A 18 -6.57 -6.84 0.21
C ALA A 18 -6.29 -6.11 -1.12
N CYS A 19 -5.03 -6.07 -1.57
CA CYS A 19 -4.61 -5.45 -2.84
C CYS A 19 -4.44 -6.45 -3.98
N HIS A 20 -3.87 -7.62 -3.67
CA HIS A 20 -3.21 -8.47 -4.68
C HIS A 20 -3.70 -9.91 -4.78
N GLY A 21 -4.58 -10.35 -3.87
CA GLY A 21 -5.19 -11.68 -3.85
C GLY A 21 -4.29 -12.78 -4.46
N LEU A 22 -3.11 -13.02 -3.87
CA LEU A 22 -2.12 -13.93 -4.44
C LEU A 22 -2.59 -15.38 -4.30
N HIS A 23 -2.37 -16.21 -5.33
CA HIS A 23 -2.68 -17.63 -5.23
C HIS A 23 -1.82 -18.29 -4.13
N PRO A 24 -2.42 -19.02 -3.16
CA PRO A 24 -1.70 -19.62 -2.04
C PRO A 24 -0.50 -20.49 -2.41
N GLY A 25 -0.54 -21.22 -3.54
CA GLY A 25 0.55 -22.09 -4.00
C GLY A 25 1.87 -21.38 -4.33
N ARG A 26 1.89 -20.05 -4.40
CA ARG A 26 3.15 -19.29 -4.51
C ARG A 26 3.82 -19.03 -3.15
N SER A 27 3.10 -19.20 -2.04
CA SER A 27 3.58 -18.96 -0.67
C SER A 27 4.25 -17.59 -0.46
N GLN A 28 3.83 -16.56 -1.21
CA GLN A 28 4.40 -15.20 -1.14
C GLN A 28 3.48 -14.18 -0.46
N GLY A 29 2.24 -14.52 -0.08
CA GLY A 29 1.29 -13.55 0.48
C GLY A 29 1.86 -12.77 1.66
N MET A 30 2.53 -13.45 2.59
CA MET A 30 3.17 -12.83 3.74
C MET A 30 4.38 -11.96 3.35
N ASN A 31 5.27 -12.45 2.49
CA ASN A 31 6.43 -11.68 2.03
C ASN A 31 6.01 -10.41 1.28
N THR A 32 4.99 -10.51 0.42
CA THR A 32 4.41 -9.36 -0.27
C THR A 32 3.80 -8.37 0.73
N SER A 33 3.08 -8.87 1.74
CA SER A 33 2.52 -8.02 2.80
C SER A 33 3.59 -7.28 3.60
N ILE A 34 4.72 -7.93 3.92
CA ILE A 34 5.85 -7.30 4.61
C ILE A 34 6.47 -6.20 3.73
N LYS A 35 6.66 -6.46 2.42
CA LYS A 35 7.15 -5.45 1.46
C LYS A 35 6.19 -4.27 1.32
N CYS A 36 4.87 -4.51 1.36
CA CYS A 36 3.88 -3.43 1.41
C CYS A 36 4.09 -2.54 2.64
N ILE A 37 4.27 -3.14 3.83
CA ILE A 37 4.47 -2.38 5.07
C ILE A 37 5.76 -1.56 5.02
N ASP A 38 6.86 -2.16 4.57
CA ASP A 38 8.16 -1.51 4.43
C ASP A 38 8.07 -0.26 3.53
N SER A 39 7.52 -0.43 2.33
CA SER A 39 7.27 0.67 1.38
C SER A 39 6.33 1.73 1.94
N LEU A 40 5.28 1.35 2.68
CA LEU A 40 4.35 2.29 3.28
C LEU A 40 5.06 3.19 4.31
N ILE A 41 5.87 2.60 5.19
CA ILE A 41 6.62 3.35 6.21
C ILE A 41 7.57 4.36 5.57
N GLU A 42 8.26 3.99 4.48
CA GLU A 42 9.13 4.92 3.74
C GLU A 42 8.37 6.11 3.13
N ASN A 43 7.09 5.93 2.77
CA ASN A 43 6.30 6.95 2.11
C ASN A 43 5.53 7.84 3.08
N LEU A 44 5.30 7.42 4.33
CA LEU A 44 4.53 8.20 5.30
C LEU A 44 5.19 9.57 5.57
N PRO A 45 4.39 10.64 5.69
CA PRO A 45 4.94 11.95 5.99
C PRO A 45 5.52 11.99 7.41
N SER A 46 6.49 12.88 7.62
CA SER A 46 7.02 13.15 8.96
C SER A 46 5.94 13.71 9.88
N LYS A 47 6.15 13.59 11.20
CA LYS A 47 5.15 13.99 12.22
C LYS A 47 4.69 15.45 12.07
N ASP A 48 5.60 16.35 11.71
CA ASP A 48 5.34 17.78 11.45
C ASP A 48 4.46 18.03 10.22
N LYS A 49 4.40 17.06 9.28
CA LYS A 49 3.65 17.13 8.02
C LYS A 49 2.50 16.14 7.97
N PHE A 50 2.08 15.55 9.10
CA PHE A 50 1.04 14.52 9.15
C PHE A 50 -0.37 15.13 9.03
N GLN A 51 -0.65 15.75 7.90
CA GLN A 51 -1.93 16.38 7.56
C GLN A 51 -2.60 15.62 6.41
N SER A 52 -3.94 15.63 6.34
CA SER A 52 -4.71 14.81 5.39
C SER A 52 -4.24 14.93 3.93
N LYS A 53 -3.85 16.13 3.49
CA LYS A 53 -3.34 16.36 2.13
C LYS A 53 -2.01 15.63 1.88
N GLU A 54 -1.08 15.71 2.83
CA GLU A 54 0.23 15.05 2.72
C GLU A 54 0.09 13.53 2.90
N ILE A 55 -0.79 13.08 3.80
CA ILE A 55 -1.13 11.66 3.95
C ILE A 55 -1.65 11.10 2.63
N PHE A 56 -2.66 11.73 2.01
CA PHE A 56 -3.20 11.25 0.74
C PHE A 56 -2.13 11.21 -0.36
N LYS A 57 -1.27 12.24 -0.44
CA LYS A 57 -0.15 12.29 -1.38
C LYS A 57 0.83 11.13 -1.15
N SER A 58 1.25 10.91 0.09
CA SER A 58 2.12 9.81 0.49
C SER A 58 1.53 8.43 0.17
N LEU A 59 0.24 8.23 0.48
CA LEU A 59 -0.45 6.99 0.16
C LEU A 59 -0.54 6.77 -1.36
N LYS A 60 -0.77 7.82 -2.15
CA LYS A 60 -0.73 7.73 -3.62
C LYS A 60 0.66 7.40 -4.17
N SER A 61 1.72 7.96 -3.58
CA SER A 61 3.10 7.58 -3.95
C SER A 61 3.39 6.10 -3.63
N TYR A 62 2.89 5.59 -2.50
CA TYR A 62 2.95 4.17 -2.16
C TYR A 62 2.21 3.28 -3.19
N GLU A 63 0.98 3.65 -3.57
CA GLU A 63 0.17 2.93 -4.57
C GLU A 63 0.91 2.84 -5.92
N ILE A 64 1.48 3.95 -6.41
CA ILE A 64 2.23 3.97 -7.68
C ILE A 64 3.48 3.09 -7.62
N ARG A 65 4.16 3.02 -6.47
CA ARG A 65 5.39 2.25 -6.32
C ARG A 65 5.16 0.73 -6.35
N LEU A 66 4.01 0.28 -5.88
CA LEU A 66 3.71 -1.15 -5.70
C LEU A 66 2.65 -1.70 -6.64
N SER A 67 1.81 -0.85 -7.22
CA SER A 67 0.89 -1.27 -8.27
C SER A 67 1.73 -1.72 -9.48
N PRO A 68 1.47 -2.93 -10.02
CA PRO A 68 2.13 -3.41 -11.23
C PRO A 68 1.77 -2.57 -12.48
#